data_AF-A0A1Q9QW07-F1
#
_entry.id   AF-A0A1Q9QW07-F1
#
_cell.length_a   1.000
_cell.length_b   1.000
_cell.length_c   1.000
_cell.angle_alpha   90.00
_cell.angle_beta   90.00
_cell.angle_gamma   90.00
#
_symmetry.space_group_name_H-M   'P 1'
#
loop_
_entity.id
_entity.type
_entity.pdbx_description
1 polymer ?
#
loop_
_entity_poly.entity_id
_entity_poly.type
_entity_poly.pdbx_seq_one_letter_code
_entity_poly.pdbx_strand_id
1 'polypeptide(L)'
;MIDGIDPPLGERLDMNPNPDKENVTTVTSICTVVLRELRLERGLHQAQVADWIGKTPSAWTKIESGKAPLQLEILIRVCRGFQVWPSAVMATAERYSHYLGQRKWSIVTTDLPPGEDDLLREAQEYWSSPGGRNAATNRWGHMPVLNGPQWNMDGSAAENTASAPFRFAVDPWFRSTQMAAIEATGLGF
;
A
#
# COMPACT_ATOMS: atom_id res chain seq x y z
N MET A 1 -19.43 -30.20 -0.35
CA MET A 1 -19.45 -29.72 -1.75
C MET A 1 -20.61 -28.74 -1.79
N ILE A 2 -20.32 -27.46 -1.55
CA ILE A 2 -21.30 -26.38 -1.55
C ILE A 2 -20.73 -25.36 -2.53
N ASP A 3 -21.45 -25.17 -3.62
CA ASP A 3 -21.03 -24.45 -4.81
C ASP A 3 -20.75 -22.97 -4.49
N GLY A 4 -19.52 -22.56 -4.79
CA GLY A 4 -19.09 -21.18 -4.85
C GLY A 4 -19.61 -20.52 -6.12
N ILE A 5 -20.82 -19.98 -6.05
CA ILE A 5 -21.32 -19.06 -7.07
C ILE A 5 -20.92 -17.66 -6.62
N ASP A 6 -19.81 -17.17 -7.17
CA ASP A 6 -19.52 -15.74 -7.18
C ASP A 6 -20.67 -15.02 -7.90
N PRO A 7 -21.31 -14.00 -7.30
CA PRO A 7 -22.30 -13.20 -8.00
C PRO A 7 -21.64 -12.35 -9.11
N PRO A 8 -22.38 -12.02 -10.17
CA PRO A 8 -21.83 -11.37 -11.36
C PRO A 8 -21.26 -9.98 -11.04
N LEU A 9 -20.19 -9.62 -11.75
CA LEU A 9 -19.35 -8.41 -11.66
C LEU A 9 -20.10 -7.05 -11.70
N GLY A 10 -21.43 -7.02 -11.85
CA GLY A 10 -22.24 -5.82 -12.06
C GLY A 10 -22.86 -5.19 -10.80
N GLU A 11 -22.73 -5.80 -9.61
CA GLU A 11 -23.46 -5.35 -8.40
C GLU A 11 -22.54 -5.06 -7.20
N ARG A 12 -21.29 -4.66 -7.47
CA ARG A 12 -20.39 -4.14 -6.43
C ARG A 12 -20.79 -2.69 -6.12
N LEU A 13 -21.81 -2.51 -5.27
CA LEU A 13 -22.21 -1.21 -4.73
C LEU A 13 -20.99 -0.49 -4.15
N ASP A 14 -20.59 0.58 -4.83
CA ASP A 14 -19.50 1.48 -4.49
C ASP A 14 -19.86 2.18 -3.17
N MET A 15 -19.48 1.57 -2.04
CA MET A 15 -19.56 2.18 -0.71
C MET A 15 -18.46 3.24 -0.54
N ASN A 16 -18.47 4.26 -1.40
CA ASN A 16 -17.80 5.51 -1.13
C ASN A 16 -18.79 6.39 -0.34
N PRO A 17 -18.49 6.82 0.90
CA PRO A 17 -19.37 7.73 1.66
C PRO A 17 -19.60 9.08 0.96
N ASN A 18 -18.88 9.37 -0.12
CA ASN A 18 -19.17 10.47 -1.04
C ASN A 18 -18.96 10.03 -2.49
N PRO A 19 -20.00 9.62 -3.24
CA PRO A 19 -19.87 9.06 -4.59
C PRO A 19 -19.28 10.04 -5.62
N ASP A 20 -19.27 11.34 -5.31
CA ASP A 20 -18.78 12.40 -6.18
C ASP A 20 -17.32 12.83 -5.89
N LYS A 21 -16.72 12.35 -4.80
CA LYS A 21 -15.33 12.68 -4.45
C LYS A 21 -14.39 11.63 -5.04
N GLU A 22 -13.63 12.02 -6.08
CA GLU A 22 -12.46 11.27 -6.50
C GLU A 22 -11.41 11.25 -5.39
N ASN A 23 -10.85 10.07 -5.13
CA ASN A 23 -9.74 9.93 -4.20
C ASN A 23 -8.46 10.48 -4.84
N VAL A 24 -7.61 11.14 -4.06
CA VAL A 24 -6.38 11.78 -4.58
C VAL A 24 -5.13 11.24 -3.90
N THR A 25 -4.06 11.11 -4.67
CA THR A 25 -2.72 10.71 -4.19
C THR A 25 -1.64 11.31 -5.08
N THR A 26 -0.38 11.24 -4.64
CA THR A 26 0.80 11.53 -5.48
C THR A 26 1.58 10.27 -5.82
N VAL A 27 2.43 10.33 -6.85
CA VAL A 27 3.41 9.26 -7.16
C VAL A 27 4.39 9.07 -6.00
N THR A 28 4.78 10.15 -5.32
CA THR A 28 5.67 10.10 -4.15
C THR A 28 5.04 9.33 -2.98
N SER A 29 3.73 9.46 -2.79
CA SER A 29 2.97 8.72 -1.80
C SER A 29 2.89 7.24 -2.15
N ILE A 30 2.65 6.91 -3.42
CA ILE A 30 2.71 5.53 -3.92
C ILE A 30 4.09 4.92 -3.65
N CYS A 31 5.17 5.63 -3.98
CA CYS A 31 6.54 5.20 -3.66
C CYS A 31 6.72 4.96 -2.15
N THR A 32 6.16 5.83 -1.30
CA THR A 32 6.24 5.70 0.16
C THR A 32 5.54 4.42 0.65
N VAL A 33 4.35 4.12 0.13
CA VAL A 33 3.64 2.86 0.44
C VAL A 33 4.46 1.65 -0.02
N VAL A 34 5.01 1.68 -1.24
CA VAL A 34 5.86 0.60 -1.77
C VAL A 34 7.10 0.38 -0.90
N LEU A 35 7.79 1.45 -0.48
CA LEU A 35 8.97 1.34 0.39
C LEU A 35 8.62 0.77 1.76
N ARG A 36 7.47 1.13 2.34
CA ARG A 36 7.01 0.57 3.60
C ARG A 36 6.66 -0.90 3.47
N GLU A 37 5.93 -1.29 2.43
CA GLU A 37 5.63 -2.69 2.15
C GLU A 37 6.91 -3.51 1.94
N LEU A 38 7.88 -2.96 1.22
CA LEU A 38 9.17 -3.57 1.00
C LEU A 38 9.99 -3.73 2.31
N ARG A 39 9.93 -2.74 3.21
CA ARG A 39 10.52 -2.84 4.55
C ARG A 39 9.91 -3.99 5.33
N LEU A 40 8.58 -4.03 5.32
CA LEU A 40 7.75 -4.98 6.03
C LEU A 40 7.97 -6.41 5.51
N GLU A 41 8.06 -6.61 4.19
CA GLU A 41 8.38 -7.89 3.54
C GLU A 41 9.71 -8.47 3.99
N ARG A 42 10.70 -7.61 4.23
CA ARG A 42 12.03 -8.00 4.70
C ARG A 42 12.15 -8.11 6.22
N GLY A 43 11.06 -7.91 6.96
CA GLY A 43 11.08 -7.95 8.42
C GLY A 43 11.97 -6.89 9.05
N LEU A 44 12.16 -5.74 8.38
CA LEU A 44 13.08 -4.70 8.83
C LEU A 44 12.38 -3.71 9.78
N HIS A 45 13.06 -3.39 10.87
CA HIS A 45 12.62 -2.39 11.82
C HIS A 45 12.87 -0.96 11.29
N GLN A 46 12.01 -0.01 11.67
CA GLN A 46 12.14 1.40 11.24
C GLN A 46 13.49 2.01 11.63
N ALA A 47 14.06 1.58 12.76
CA ALA A 47 15.38 2.02 13.21
C ALA A 47 16.49 1.66 12.22
N GLN A 48 16.45 0.46 11.65
CA GLN A 48 17.46 0.02 10.67
C GLN A 48 17.43 0.87 9.41
N VAL A 49 16.22 1.25 8.94
CA VAL A 49 16.09 2.12 7.77
C VAL A 49 16.53 3.55 8.08
N ALA A 50 16.26 4.02 9.30
CA ALA A 50 16.68 5.34 9.75
C ALA A 50 18.21 5.48 9.80
N ASP A 51 18.91 4.42 10.20
CA ASP A 51 20.39 4.36 10.20
C ASP A 51 20.97 4.54 8.79
N TRP A 52 20.38 3.93 7.76
CA TRP A 52 20.84 4.06 6.37
C TRP A 52 20.75 5.47 5.82
N ILE A 53 19.77 6.24 6.29
CA ILE A 53 19.55 7.61 5.84
C ILE A 53 20.19 8.65 6.78
N GLY A 54 20.82 8.20 7.87
CA GLY A 54 21.43 9.08 8.87
C GLY A 54 20.41 9.97 9.58
N LYS A 55 19.21 9.45 9.86
CA LYS A 55 18.15 10.17 10.56
C LYS A 55 17.63 9.35 11.75
N THR A 56 16.78 9.95 12.57
CA THR A 56 16.14 9.24 13.69
C THR A 56 15.00 8.33 13.20
N PRO A 57 14.63 7.27 13.94
CA PRO A 57 13.48 6.42 13.62
C PRO A 57 12.17 7.21 13.46
N SER A 58 12.01 8.27 14.27
CA SER A 58 10.87 9.19 14.19
C SER A 58 10.84 9.95 12.86
N ALA A 59 12.00 10.36 12.32
CA ALA A 59 12.06 11.02 11.02
C ALA A 59 11.66 10.07 9.88
N TRP A 60 12.12 8.81 9.90
CA TRP A 60 11.67 7.81 8.93
C TRP A 60 10.17 7.53 9.06
N THR A 61 9.66 7.41 10.28
CA THR A 61 8.22 7.21 10.55
C THR A 61 7.37 8.33 9.95
N LYS A 62 7.82 9.59 10.05
CA LYS A 62 7.12 10.73 9.43
C LYS A 62 7.09 10.64 7.92
N ILE A 63 8.17 10.15 7.29
CA ILE A 63 8.21 9.92 5.84
C ILE A 63 7.23 8.80 5.47
N GLU A 64 7.29 7.65 6.15
CA GLU A 64 6.35 6.52 5.92
C GLU A 64 4.88 6.88 6.14
N SER A 65 4.61 7.93 6.92
CA SER A 65 3.25 8.42 7.17
C SER A 65 2.84 9.62 6.33
N GLY A 66 3.65 10.07 5.38
CA GLY A 66 3.38 11.28 4.59
C GLY A 66 3.44 12.59 5.36
N LYS A 67 3.89 12.57 6.62
CA LYS A 67 4.07 13.78 7.45
C LYS A 67 5.37 14.52 7.12
N ALA A 68 6.25 13.91 6.33
CA ALA A 68 7.44 14.52 5.77
C ALA A 68 7.62 14.03 4.33
N PRO A 69 8.12 14.88 3.41
CA PRO A 69 8.27 14.51 2.01
C PRO A 69 9.36 13.46 1.80
N LEU A 70 9.12 12.51 0.90
CA LEU A 70 10.13 11.56 0.43
C LEU A 70 11.02 12.25 -0.63
N GLN A 71 12.16 12.75 -0.18
CA GLN A 71 13.15 13.37 -1.08
C GLN A 71 13.91 12.30 -1.90
N LEU A 72 14.33 12.66 -3.10
CA LEU A 72 15.05 11.75 -4.01
C LEU A 72 16.31 11.13 -3.37
N GLU A 73 17.09 11.91 -2.62
CA GLU A 73 18.28 11.41 -1.93
C GLU A 73 17.92 10.32 -0.90
N ILE A 74 16.82 10.50 -0.17
CA ILE A 74 16.32 9.53 0.80
C ILE A 74 15.87 8.26 0.07
N LEU A 75 15.12 8.38 -1.02
CA LEU A 75 14.73 7.25 -1.86
C LEU A 75 15.97 6.43 -2.29
N ILE A 76 17.01 7.07 -2.81
CA ILE A 76 18.24 6.39 -3.27
C ILE A 76 18.90 5.62 -2.12
N ARG A 77 19.06 6.25 -0.95
CA ARG A 77 19.70 5.63 0.22
C ARG A 77 18.90 4.45 0.75
N VAL A 78 17.59 4.59 0.85
CA VAL A 78 16.69 3.51 1.30
C VAL A 78 16.70 2.34 0.32
N CYS A 79 16.60 2.61 -0.99
CA CYS A 79 16.71 1.59 -2.04
C CYS A 79 18.03 0.82 -1.95
N ARG A 80 19.15 1.51 -1.71
CA ARG A 80 20.45 0.87 -1.49
C ARG A 80 20.45 -0.07 -0.29
N GLY A 81 19.92 0.37 0.86
CA GLY A 81 19.79 -0.48 2.05
C GLY A 81 18.90 -1.70 1.82
N PHE A 82 17.86 -1.52 1.00
CA PHE A 82 16.98 -2.57 0.50
C PHE A 82 17.59 -3.44 -0.61
N GLN A 83 18.80 -3.15 -1.10
CA GLN A 83 19.43 -3.84 -2.24
C GLN A 83 18.53 -3.88 -3.50
N VAL A 84 17.80 -2.80 -3.76
CA VAL A 84 16.98 -2.62 -4.96
C VAL A 84 17.37 -1.33 -5.68
N TRP A 85 17.14 -1.30 -6.99
CA TRP A 85 17.34 -0.08 -7.76
C TRP A 85 16.16 0.88 -7.57
N PRO A 86 16.38 2.20 -7.45
CA PRO A 86 15.30 3.18 -7.40
C PRO A 86 14.36 3.10 -8.62
N SER A 87 14.88 2.74 -9.79
CA SER A 87 14.08 2.51 -11.00
C SER A 87 13.05 1.40 -10.83
N ALA A 88 13.36 0.33 -10.08
CA ALA A 88 12.40 -0.74 -9.80
C ALA A 88 11.24 -0.25 -8.92
N VAL A 89 11.53 0.60 -7.93
CA VAL A 89 10.50 1.22 -7.08
C VAL A 89 9.64 2.19 -7.90
N MET A 90 10.25 3.04 -8.73
CA MET A 90 9.51 3.97 -9.59
C MET A 90 8.65 3.25 -10.64
N ALA A 91 9.18 2.22 -11.30
CA ALA A 91 8.40 1.39 -12.21
C ALA A 91 7.23 0.73 -11.49
N THR A 92 7.45 0.22 -10.27
CA THR A 92 6.36 -0.33 -9.43
C THR A 92 5.32 0.73 -9.09
N ALA A 93 5.74 1.94 -8.75
CA ALA A 93 4.84 3.05 -8.48
C ALA A 93 4.00 3.42 -9.71
N GLU A 94 4.57 3.46 -10.90
CA GLU A 94 3.83 3.68 -12.15
C GLU A 94 2.75 2.62 -12.37
N ARG A 95 3.04 1.34 -12.10
CA ARG A 95 2.04 0.27 -12.18
C ARG A 95 0.90 0.49 -11.20
N TYR A 96 1.20 0.86 -9.96
CA TYR A 96 0.17 1.20 -8.96
C TYR A 96 -0.60 2.47 -9.32
N SER A 97 0.04 3.47 -9.93
CA SER A 97 -0.66 4.66 -10.44
C SER A 97 -1.71 4.26 -11.48
N HIS A 98 -1.38 3.35 -12.39
CA HIS A 98 -2.34 2.85 -13.38
C HIS A 98 -3.47 2.02 -12.71
N TYR A 99 -3.12 1.16 -11.74
CA TYR A 99 -4.08 0.38 -10.96
C TYR A 99 -5.12 1.24 -10.22
N LEU A 100 -4.66 2.32 -9.59
CA LEU A 100 -5.49 3.31 -8.91
C LEU A 100 -6.32 4.11 -9.93
N GLY A 101 -5.71 4.54 -11.04
CA GLY A 101 -6.39 5.29 -12.10
C GLY A 101 -7.57 4.53 -12.71
N GLN A 102 -7.47 3.20 -12.88
CA GLN A 102 -8.59 2.34 -13.31
C GLN A 102 -9.78 2.34 -12.31
N ARG A 103 -9.60 2.87 -11.09
CA ARG A 103 -10.54 2.78 -9.97
C ARG A 103 -10.92 4.17 -9.42
N LYS A 104 -10.97 5.18 -10.29
CA LYS A 104 -11.39 6.56 -9.99
C LYS A 104 -10.50 7.27 -8.96
N TRP A 105 -9.20 7.00 -8.98
CA TRP A 105 -8.21 7.79 -8.26
C TRP A 105 -7.54 8.80 -9.18
N SER A 106 -7.38 10.02 -8.67
CA SER A 106 -6.61 11.08 -9.30
C SER A 106 -5.17 11.06 -8.78
N ILE A 107 -4.22 10.88 -9.68
CA ILE A 107 -2.79 10.89 -9.36
C ILE A 107 -2.24 12.26 -9.76
N VAL A 108 -2.01 13.10 -8.76
CA VAL A 108 -1.52 14.47 -8.97
C VAL A 108 -0.01 14.54 -8.85
N THR A 109 0.58 15.51 -9.52
CA THR A 109 2.03 15.79 -9.52
C THR A 109 2.42 16.92 -8.56
N THR A 110 1.44 17.62 -8.01
CA THR A 110 1.63 18.69 -7.03
C THR A 110 1.70 18.12 -5.61
N ASP A 111 2.34 18.86 -4.72
CA ASP A 111 2.30 18.53 -3.30
C ASP A 111 0.86 18.60 -2.78
N LEU A 112 0.46 17.57 -2.04
CA LEU A 112 -0.81 17.54 -1.32
C LEU A 112 -0.62 18.10 0.09
N PRO A 113 -1.57 18.92 0.58
CA PRO A 113 -1.58 19.32 1.99
C PRO A 113 -1.62 18.10 2.94
N PRO A 114 -1.10 18.25 4.17
CA PRO A 114 -1.16 17.18 5.16
C PRO A 114 -2.60 16.70 5.40
N GLY A 115 -2.83 15.39 5.26
CA GLY A 115 -4.14 14.78 5.47
C GLY A 115 -5.05 14.75 4.24
N GLU A 116 -4.65 15.35 3.13
CA GLU A 116 -5.38 15.31 1.86
C GLU A 116 -4.95 14.16 0.95
N ASP A 117 -3.88 13.44 1.29
CA ASP A 117 -3.49 12.22 0.59
C ASP A 117 -4.33 11.03 1.06
N ASP A 118 -5.32 10.66 0.24
CA ASP A 118 -6.28 9.61 0.57
C ASP A 118 -5.58 8.24 0.61
N LEU A 119 -4.56 7.99 -0.22
CA LEU A 119 -3.85 6.71 -0.26
C LEU A 119 -3.09 6.48 1.04
N LEU A 120 -2.35 7.49 1.52
CA LEU A 120 -1.62 7.39 2.77
C LEU A 120 -2.57 7.25 3.96
N ARG A 121 -3.73 7.90 3.94
CA ARG A 121 -4.76 7.72 4.98
C ARG A 121 -5.24 6.26 5.02
N GLU A 122 -5.71 5.74 3.90
CA GLU A 122 -6.22 4.36 3.77
C GLU A 122 -5.14 3.33 4.09
N ALA A 123 -3.89 3.55 3.67
CA ALA A 123 -2.79 2.66 3.99
C ALA A 123 -2.49 2.62 5.50
N GLN A 124 -2.55 3.77 6.20
CA GLN A 124 -2.38 3.80 7.66
C GLN A 124 -3.52 3.11 8.40
N GLU A 125 -4.75 3.25 7.91
CA GLU A 125 -5.90 2.51 8.44
C GLU A 125 -5.70 1.00 8.27
N TYR A 126 -5.28 0.56 7.08
CA TYR A 126 -4.93 -0.83 6.83
C TYR A 126 -3.86 -1.34 7.79
N TRP A 127 -2.71 -0.66 7.90
CA TRP A 127 -1.62 -1.12 8.76
C TRP A 127 -2.00 -1.14 10.25
N SER A 128 -3.01 -0.36 10.65
CA SER A 128 -3.53 -0.34 12.02
C SER A 128 -4.65 -1.37 12.25
N SER A 129 -5.32 -1.81 11.18
CA SER A 129 -6.38 -2.80 11.21
C SER A 129 -5.91 -4.15 11.77
N PRO A 130 -6.81 -4.96 12.37
CA PRO A 130 -6.48 -6.32 12.80
C PRO A 130 -5.88 -7.17 11.67
N GLY A 131 -6.45 -7.11 10.47
CA GLY A 131 -5.98 -7.84 9.31
C GLY A 131 -4.56 -7.44 8.88
N GLY A 132 -4.27 -6.14 8.83
CA GLY A 132 -2.94 -5.63 8.52
C GLY A 132 -1.88 -5.99 9.57
N ARG A 133 -2.24 -6.01 10.85
CA ARG A 133 -1.35 -6.47 11.94
C ARG A 133 -1.07 -7.97 11.84
N ASN A 134 -2.08 -8.77 11.51
CA ASN A 134 -1.91 -10.21 11.30
C ASN A 134 -1.02 -10.51 10.08
N ALA A 135 -1.13 -9.72 9.00
CA ALA A 135 -0.29 -9.88 7.81
C ALA A 135 1.21 -9.74 8.10
N ALA A 136 1.60 -9.04 9.17
CA ALA A 136 3.00 -8.99 9.59
C ALA A 136 3.55 -10.37 10.00
N THR A 137 2.69 -11.27 10.48
CA THR A 137 3.08 -12.61 10.95
C THR A 137 3.06 -13.70 9.88
N ASN A 138 2.31 -13.55 8.79
CA ASN A 138 2.20 -14.57 7.74
C ASN A 138 2.38 -13.99 6.32
N ARG A 139 3.60 -14.04 5.78
CA ARG A 139 3.96 -13.43 4.49
C ARG A 139 4.19 -14.40 3.34
N TRP A 140 4.15 -15.71 3.58
CA TRP A 140 4.49 -16.73 2.59
C TRP A 140 3.48 -16.86 1.42
N GLY A 141 2.27 -16.29 1.56
CA GLY A 141 1.23 -16.31 0.52
C GLY A 141 1.05 -15.00 -0.25
N HIS A 142 1.86 -13.98 0.02
CA HIS A 142 1.71 -12.67 -0.60
C HIS A 142 2.72 -12.46 -1.74
N MET A 143 2.26 -11.87 -2.83
CA MET A 143 3.13 -11.44 -3.92
C MET A 143 4.05 -10.31 -3.42
N PRO A 144 5.37 -10.36 -3.70
CA PRO A 144 6.27 -9.25 -3.38
C PRO A 144 5.78 -7.95 -4.01
N VAL A 145 5.84 -6.84 -3.26
CA VAL A 145 5.27 -5.54 -3.66
C VAL A 145 5.86 -5.05 -4.98
N LEU A 146 7.14 -5.32 -5.23
CA LEU A 146 7.85 -4.94 -6.45
C LEU A 146 7.43 -5.74 -7.69
N ASN A 147 6.65 -6.81 -7.53
CA ASN A 147 6.13 -7.64 -8.62
C ASN A 147 4.64 -7.39 -8.88
N GLY A 148 3.96 -6.62 -8.03
CA GLY A 148 2.56 -6.22 -8.21
C GLY A 148 2.39 -4.80 -8.76
N PRO A 149 1.15 -4.40 -9.08
CA PRO A 149 0.08 -5.31 -9.49
C PRO A 149 0.41 -5.94 -10.86
N GLN A 150 -0.19 -7.08 -11.16
CA GLN A 150 -0.15 -7.75 -12.47
C GLN A 150 -1.42 -7.47 -13.25
N TRP A 151 -1.38 -7.71 -14.57
CA TRP A 151 -2.52 -7.52 -15.46
C TRP A 151 -2.98 -8.83 -16.07
N ASN A 152 -4.30 -8.96 -16.16
CA ASN A 152 -4.96 -9.99 -16.93
C ASN A 152 -4.79 -9.73 -18.43
N MET A 153 -5.08 -10.74 -19.25
CA MET A 153 -4.97 -10.63 -20.71
C MET A 153 -5.91 -9.57 -21.33
N ASP A 154 -6.99 -9.22 -20.62
CA ASP A 154 -7.94 -8.17 -21.01
C ASP A 154 -7.48 -6.75 -20.62
N GLY A 155 -6.28 -6.60 -20.02
CA GLY A 155 -5.74 -5.33 -19.54
C GLY A 155 -6.33 -4.85 -18.20
N SER A 156 -7.25 -5.60 -17.60
CA SER A 156 -7.71 -5.34 -16.24
C SER A 156 -6.62 -5.73 -15.24
N ALA A 157 -6.46 -4.93 -14.19
CA ALA A 157 -5.50 -5.28 -13.14
C ALA A 157 -6.02 -6.43 -12.26
N ALA A 158 -5.20 -7.45 -12.06
CA ALA A 158 -5.51 -8.62 -11.24
C ALA A 158 -5.57 -8.22 -9.75
N GLU A 159 -6.78 -8.15 -9.19
CA GLU A 159 -7.06 -7.63 -7.85
C GLU A 159 -6.29 -8.33 -6.73
N ASN A 160 -6.03 -9.63 -6.89
CA ASN A 160 -5.30 -10.47 -5.92
C ASN A 160 -3.77 -10.30 -5.97
N THR A 161 -3.24 -9.54 -6.92
CA THR A 161 -1.79 -9.31 -7.08
C THR A 161 -1.34 -7.93 -6.59
N ALA A 162 -2.28 -7.03 -6.31
CA ALA A 162 -1.98 -5.75 -5.66
C ALA A 162 -1.60 -5.98 -4.20
N SER A 163 -0.58 -5.26 -3.73
CA SER A 163 -0.23 -5.25 -2.31
C SER A 163 -1.41 -4.72 -1.47
N ALA A 164 -1.53 -5.26 -0.26
CA ALA A 164 -2.71 -5.12 0.57
C ALA A 164 -3.14 -3.67 0.90
N PRO A 165 -2.25 -2.69 1.16
CA PRO A 165 -2.66 -1.30 1.35
C PRO A 165 -3.35 -0.70 0.11
N PHE A 166 -2.86 -1.03 -1.09
CA PHE A 166 -3.48 -0.57 -2.33
C PHE A 166 -4.84 -1.23 -2.56
N ARG A 167 -4.95 -2.53 -2.26
CA ARG A 167 -6.24 -3.23 -2.34
C ARG A 167 -7.24 -2.67 -1.32
N PHE A 168 -6.81 -2.42 -0.09
CA PHE A 168 -7.64 -1.81 0.97
C PHE A 168 -8.17 -0.44 0.57
N ALA A 169 -7.39 0.34 -0.16
CA ALA A 169 -7.79 1.65 -0.65
C ALA A 169 -8.90 1.60 -1.71
N VAL A 170 -9.03 0.49 -2.46
CA VAL A 170 -9.95 0.41 -3.62
C VAL A 170 -11.05 -0.65 -3.53
N ASP A 171 -10.93 -1.63 -2.64
CA ASP A 171 -11.86 -2.76 -2.50
C ASP A 171 -12.57 -2.65 -1.13
N PRO A 172 -13.82 -2.14 -1.08
CA PRO A 172 -14.57 -1.97 0.15
C PRO A 172 -14.84 -3.28 0.89
N TRP A 173 -14.98 -4.40 0.15
CA TRP A 173 -15.12 -5.70 0.79
C TRP A 173 -13.82 -6.04 1.49
N PHE A 174 -12.69 -6.03 0.77
CA PHE A 174 -11.40 -6.35 1.37
C PHE A 174 -11.12 -5.48 2.60
N ARG A 175 -11.40 -4.18 2.50
CA ARG A 175 -11.36 -3.25 3.63
C ARG A 175 -12.17 -3.75 4.83
N SER A 176 -13.45 -4.04 4.61
CA SER A 176 -14.36 -4.54 5.66
C SER A 176 -13.84 -5.84 6.29
N THR A 177 -13.31 -6.77 5.49
CA THR A 177 -12.70 -8.01 5.99
C THR A 177 -11.47 -7.75 6.85
N GLN A 178 -10.58 -6.83 6.45
CA GLN A 178 -9.39 -6.49 7.25
C GLN A 178 -9.76 -5.81 8.57
N MET A 179 -10.83 -5.00 8.59
CA MET A 179 -11.34 -4.34 9.79
C MET A 179 -12.07 -5.30 10.73
N ALA A 180 -12.78 -6.30 10.19
CA ALA A 180 -13.50 -7.31 10.95
C ALA A 180 -12.63 -8.51 11.39
N ALA A 181 -11.38 -8.58 10.93
CA ALA A 181 -10.48 -9.68 11.30
C ALA A 181 -10.25 -9.71 12.81
N ILE A 182 -10.12 -10.92 13.36
CA ILE A 182 -9.76 -11.11 14.77
C ILE A 182 -8.24 -10.97 14.87
N GLU A 183 -7.76 -10.11 15.77
CA GLU A 183 -6.33 -10.00 16.05
C GLU A 183 -5.81 -11.36 16.50
N ALA A 184 -4.74 -11.84 15.87
CA ALA A 184 -4.04 -13.02 16.34
C ALA A 184 -3.48 -12.70 17.73
N THR A 185 -4.15 -13.17 18.78
CA THR A 185 -3.64 -13.11 20.16
C THR A 185 -2.24 -13.68 20.15
N GLY A 186 -1.25 -12.83 20.49
CA GLY A 186 0.15 -13.20 20.44
C GLY A 186 0.37 -14.51 21.18
N LEU A 187 0.90 -15.52 20.47
CA LEU A 187 1.68 -16.54 21.15
C LEU A 187 2.88 -15.77 21.73
N GLY A 188 2.78 -15.46 23.02
CA GLY A 188 3.84 -14.79 23.76
C GLY A 188 5.15 -15.53 23.52
N PHE A 189 6.13 -14.79 23.02
CA PHE A 189 7.53 -15.16 23.12
C PHE A 189 8.14 -14.35 24.26
#